data_AF-A0A932Q123-F1
#
_entry.id   AF-A0A932Q123-F1
#
_cell.length_a   1.000
_cell.length_b   1.000
_cell.length_c   1.000
_cell.angle_alpha   90.00
_cell.angle_beta   90.00
_cell.angle_gamma   90.00
#
_symmetry.space_group_name_H-M   'P 1'
#
loop_
_entity.id
_entity.type
_entity.pdbx_description
1 polymer ?
#
loop_
_entity_poly.entity_id
_entity_poly.type
_entity_poly.pdbx_seq_one_letter_code
_entity_poly.pdbx_strand_id
1 'polypeptide(L)' 'EVDGGINTKTAPRAVKAGANVLVAGSAVFEAKNIAAGIKKLRASVRAKK' A
#
# COMPACT_ATOMS: atom_id res chain seq x y z
N GLU A 1 -8.23 -0.29 13.28
CA GLU A 1 -6.93 -0.89 12.93
C GLU A 1 -7.15 -1.75 11.70
N VAL A 2 -6.39 -1.53 10.62
CA VAL A 2 -6.53 -2.33 9.39
C VAL A 2 -5.45 -3.40 9.48
N ASP A 3 -5.89 -4.66 9.49
CA ASP A 3 -5.03 -5.86 9.51
C ASP A 3 -3.72 -5.66 8.75
N GLY A 4 -2.60 -6.01 9.39
CA GLY A 4 -1.29 -6.00 8.75
C GLY A 4 -1.29 -6.77 7.42
N GLY A 5 -0.45 -6.37 6.47
CA GLY A 5 -0.41 -6.97 5.13
C GLY A 5 -0.96 -6.10 4.01
N ILE A 6 -0.92 -4.77 4.17
CA ILE A 6 -1.20 -3.85 3.07
C ILE A 6 -0.13 -3.99 1.98
N ASN A 7 -0.57 -4.28 0.76
CA ASN A 7 0.24 -4.37 -0.44
C ASN A 7 -0.45 -3.63 -1.60
N THR A 8 0.15 -3.67 -2.79
CA THR A 8 -0.36 -2.97 -3.98
C THR A 8 -1.75 -3.42 -4.44
N LYS A 9 -2.24 -4.60 -4.02
CA LYS A 9 -3.57 -5.12 -4.32
C LYS A 9 -4.60 -4.75 -3.25
N THR A 10 -4.19 -4.72 -1.98
CA THR A 10 -5.08 -4.45 -0.84
C THR A 10 -5.18 -2.97 -0.49
N ALA A 11 -4.11 -2.18 -0.71
CA ALA A 11 -4.09 -0.75 -0.45
C ALA A 11 -5.24 0.02 -1.14
N PRO A 12 -5.56 -0.20 -2.42
CA PRO A 12 -6.65 0.52 -3.08
C PRO A 12 -8.03 0.15 -2.52
N ARG A 13 -8.18 -1.09 -2.03
CA ARG A 13 -9.42 -1.57 -1.39
C ARG A 13 -9.59 -0.91 -0.01
N ALA A 14 -8.52 -0.84 0.78
CA ALA A 14 -8.52 -0.18 2.07
C ALA A 14 -8.87 1.32 1.93
N VAL A 15 -8.26 2.01 0.97
CA VAL A 15 -8.61 3.42 0.67
C VAL A 15 -10.06 3.55 0.22
N LYS A 16 -10.55 2.66 -0.66
CA LYS A 16 -11.97 2.66 -1.08
C LYS A 16 -12.93 2.42 0.10
N ALA A 17 -12.50 1.68 1.12
CA ALA A 17 -13.26 1.43 2.33
C ALA A 17 -13.20 2.59 3.35
N GLY A 18 -12.51 3.69 3.03
CA GLY A 18 -12.39 4.87 3.90
C GLY A 18 -11.15 4.85 4.82
N ALA A 19 -10.17 3.99 4.57
CA ALA A 19 -8.92 4.02 5.33
C ALA A 19 -8.11 5.28 5.00
N ASN A 20 -7.84 6.08 6.04
CA ASN A 20 -7.03 7.30 5.94
C ASN A 20 -5.54 7.03 6.15
N VAL A 21 -5.21 5.95 6.87
CA VAL A 21 -3.84 5.54 7.20
C VAL A 21 -3.66 4.06 6.86
N LEU A 22 -2.53 3.73 6.23
CA LEU A 22 -2.17 2.37 5.81
C LEU A 22 -0.82 1.97 6.40
N VAL A 23 -0.72 0.76 6.95
CA VAL A 23 0.54 0.20 7.47
C VAL A 23 0.98 -0.95 6.56
N ALA A 24 2.07 -0.74 5.82
CA ALA A 24 2.55 -1.64 4.76
C ALA A 24 4.01 -2.04 4.97
N GLY A 25 4.31 -2.69 6.10
CA GLY A 25 5.67 -3.10 6.46
C GLY A 25 6.28 -4.09 5.45
N SER A 26 5.71 -5.29 5.35
CA SER A 26 6.24 -6.35 4.46
C SER A 26 6.30 -5.93 2.99
N ALA A 27 5.26 -5.26 2.48
CA ALA A 27 5.23 -4.79 1.09
C ALA A 27 6.34 -3.76 0.74
N VAL A 28 6.92 -3.09 1.75
CA VAL A 28 8.02 -2.13 1.59
C VAL A 28 9.36 -2.78 1.90
N PHE A 29 9.47 -3.52 3.00
CA PHE A 29 10.74 -4.07 3.49
C PHE A 29 11.15 -5.38 2.80
N GLU A 30 10.21 -6.16 2.25
CA GLU A 30 10.52 -7.36 1.46
C GLU A 30 10.79 -7.02 -0.02
N ALA A 31 10.59 -5.76 -0.42
CA ALA A 31 10.93 -5.33 -1.77
C ALA A 31 12.45 -5.29 -1.95
N LYS A 32 12.95 -5.86 -3.06
CA LYS A 32 14.38 -5.77 -3.46
C LYS A 32 14.93 -4.34 -3.43
N ASN A 33 14.05 -3.36 -3.64
CA ASN A 33 14.36 -1.95 -3.47
C ASN A 33 13.19 -1.29 -2.72
N ILE A 34 13.45 -0.84 -1.51
CA ILE A 34 12.49 -0.19 -0.61
C ILE A 34 11.85 1.02 -1.30
N ALA A 35 12.66 1.89 -1.94
CA ALA A 35 12.15 3.07 -2.63
C ALA A 35 11.21 2.69 -3.78
N ALA A 36 11.52 1.61 -4.52
CA ALA A 36 10.64 1.08 -5.55
C ALA A 36 9.35 0.49 -4.95
N GLY A 37 9.42 -0.18 -3.79
CA GLY A 37 8.27 -0.70 -3.05
C GLY A 37 7.31 0.43 -2.63
N ILE A 38 7.84 1.49 -2.02
CA ILE A 38 7.08 2.69 -1.64
C ILE A 38 6.43 3.33 -2.87
N LYS A 39 7.18 3.50 -3.97
CA LYS A 39 6.66 4.09 -5.21
C LYS A 39 5.51 3.26 -5.77
N LYS A 40 5.65 1.94 -5.83
CA LYS A 40 4.59 1.02 -6.30
C LYS A 40 3.35 1.08 -5.41
N LEU A 41 3.53 1.07 -4.09
CA LEU A 41 2.43 1.16 -3.15
C LEU A 41 1.65 2.48 -3.30
N ARG A 42 2.37 3.61 -3.35
CA ARG A 42 1.76 4.93 -3.59
C ARG A 42 1.06 5.02 -4.95
N ALA A 43 1.63 4.43 -5.99
CA ALA A 43 1.02 4.40 -7.31
C ALA A 43 -0.31 3.62 -7.29
N SER A 44 -0.38 2.50 -6.56
CA SER A 44 -1.59 1.67 -6.50
C SER A 44 -2.81 2.42 -5.92
N VAL A 45 -2.58 3.32 -4.95
CA VAL A 45 -3.66 4.13 -4.35
C VAL A 45 -3.98 5.42 -5.12
N ARG A 46 -3.03 5.95 -5.91
CA ARG A 46 -3.21 7.19 -6.69
C ARG A 46 -3.81 6.97 -8.08
N ALA A 47 -3.72 5.78 -8.66
CA ALA A 47 -4.11 5.50 -10.05
C ALA A 47 -5.64 5.46 -10.31
N LYS A 48 -6.47 6.10 -9.46
CA LYS A 48 -7.88 6.35 -9.77
C LYS A 48 -8.06 7.81 -10.18
N LYS A 49 -7.98 8.05 -11.48
CA LYS A 49 -8.77 9.08 -12.16
C LYS A 49 -9.54 8.40 -13.27
#